data_AF-A0AAU9JKH1-F1
#
_entry.id   AF-A0AAU9JKH1-F1
#
_cell.length_a   1.000
_cell.length_b   1.000
_cell.length_c   1.000
_cell.angle_alpha   90.00
_cell.angle_beta   90.00
_cell.angle_gamma   90.00
#
_symmetry.space_group_name_H-M   'P 1'
#
loop_
_entity.id
_entity.type
_entity.pdbx_description
1 polymer ?
#
loop_
_entity_poly.entity_id
_entity_poly.type
_entity_poly.pdbx_seq_one_letter_code
_entity_poly.pdbx_strand_id
1 'polypeptide(L)'
;MRAILTALFYLISIHLSASIPHPHEITNNNVKNTLKDIDNSSYGSMLLDLIQLQSETPDSNASLFTQISQQIQDSQKSEISKSQYNQVYCDDENKRLFDISREAELTIVSNNYKIKYEIQPELDSKRQRKMRLEKEMDLNKLQRKKLLEEKEQENEKWSEKKSIIDNAINNCEELYRIFNQNSFLQKDLTATTLVELKNQLEEIGHEAAPAFETLVELGNSKQSKSNNRVLASMILQIKSDLEVSKTRMEDSVSKNQENLLSYLGSLEEVYQQYKNEYDNSTPKIISLEGKIRGLNNEIENLNKKQEEVKNELAKLHDWCEFQKKKYLEETQKRQEKLDMTNAVKSILFENNEEIEEFVSKRMSKTDKY
;
A
#
# COMPACT_ATOMS: atom_id res chain seq x y z
N MET A 1 -46.54 -15.52 -60.78
CA MET A 1 -47.05 -16.46 -59.75
C MET A 1 -46.18 -16.56 -58.51
N ARG A 2 -44.89 -16.96 -58.58
CA ARG A 2 -44.02 -17.06 -57.38
C ARG A 2 -43.95 -15.77 -56.55
N ALA A 3 -43.78 -14.60 -57.16
CA ALA A 3 -43.73 -13.31 -56.45
C ALA A 3 -45.06 -12.89 -55.78
N ILE A 4 -46.20 -13.33 -56.35
CA ILE A 4 -47.54 -13.02 -55.81
C ILE A 4 -47.82 -13.94 -54.61
N LEU A 5 -47.45 -15.22 -54.70
CA LEU A 5 -47.52 -16.17 -53.59
C LEU A 5 -46.61 -15.76 -52.43
N THR A 6 -45.41 -15.24 -52.70
CA THR A 6 -44.51 -14.74 -51.64
C THR A 6 -45.05 -13.46 -50.97
N ALA A 7 -45.67 -12.55 -51.73
CA ALA A 7 -46.31 -11.34 -51.18
C ALA A 7 -47.55 -11.66 -50.35
N LEU A 8 -48.36 -12.62 -50.80
CA LEU A 8 -49.49 -13.19 -50.08
C LEU A 8 -49.02 -13.89 -48.78
N PHE A 9 -47.90 -14.61 -48.81
CA PHE A 9 -47.29 -15.23 -47.62
C PHE A 9 -46.79 -14.22 -46.58
N TYR A 10 -46.28 -13.07 -47.03
CA TYR A 10 -45.80 -11.98 -46.18
C TYR A 10 -46.98 -11.25 -45.50
N LEU A 11 -48.10 -11.06 -46.21
CA LEU A 11 -49.33 -10.47 -45.68
C LEU A 11 -50.05 -11.41 -44.68
N ILE A 12 -50.08 -12.73 -44.94
CA ILE A 12 -50.58 -13.75 -43.99
C ILE A 12 -49.79 -13.71 -42.68
N SER A 13 -48.45 -13.65 -42.78
CA SER A 13 -47.57 -13.75 -41.60
C SER A 13 -47.63 -12.50 -40.72
N ILE A 14 -48.03 -11.33 -41.26
CA ILE A 14 -48.17 -10.08 -40.50
C ILE A 14 -49.53 -10.00 -39.78
N HIS A 15 -50.62 -10.53 -40.36
CA HIS A 15 -51.97 -10.41 -39.79
C HIS A 15 -52.39 -11.51 -38.80
N LEU A 16 -51.72 -12.66 -38.78
CA LEU A 16 -51.98 -13.77 -37.85
C LEU A 16 -51.65 -13.48 -36.37
N SER A 17 -51.00 -12.34 -36.08
CA SER A 17 -50.57 -11.97 -34.72
C SER A 17 -51.63 -11.21 -33.91
N ALA A 18 -52.78 -10.86 -34.49
CA ALA A 18 -53.71 -9.90 -33.86
C ALA A 18 -55.06 -10.46 -33.41
N SER A 19 -55.65 -11.50 -34.01
CA SER A 19 -57.08 -11.79 -33.77
C SER A 19 -57.54 -13.22 -34.10
N ILE A 20 -57.10 -14.25 -33.37
CA ILE A 20 -57.74 -15.59 -33.43
C ILE A 20 -57.78 -16.21 -32.02
N PRO A 21 -58.92 -16.79 -31.55
CA PRO A 21 -59.02 -17.43 -30.25
C PRO A 21 -58.12 -18.67 -30.14
N HIS A 22 -57.76 -19.03 -28.91
CA HIS A 22 -56.82 -20.11 -28.62
C HIS A 22 -57.23 -21.47 -29.22
N PRO A 23 -56.26 -22.36 -29.53
CA PRO A 23 -56.49 -23.63 -30.23
C PRO A 23 -57.45 -24.61 -29.53
N HIS A 24 -57.81 -24.38 -28.27
CA HIS A 24 -58.62 -25.29 -27.46
C HIS A 24 -60.14 -25.11 -27.61
N GLU A 25 -60.64 -24.17 -28.42
CA GLU A 25 -62.08 -23.93 -28.57
C GLU A 25 -62.72 -24.47 -29.87
N ILE A 26 -61.93 -25.07 -30.77
CA ILE A 26 -62.47 -25.61 -32.03
C ILE A 26 -62.90 -27.06 -31.83
N THR A 27 -64.21 -27.28 -31.63
CA THR A 27 -64.83 -28.62 -31.62
C THR A 27 -65.58 -28.89 -32.94
N ASN A 28 -65.67 -30.17 -33.33
CA ASN A 28 -66.24 -30.65 -34.60
C ASN A 28 -67.68 -30.17 -34.92
N ASN A 29 -68.43 -29.66 -33.94
CA ASN A 29 -69.83 -29.27 -34.11
C ASN A 29 -70.06 -27.84 -34.62
N ASN A 30 -69.01 -27.07 -34.98
CA ASN A 30 -69.18 -25.69 -35.43
C ASN A 30 -68.50 -25.34 -36.77
N VAL A 31 -68.04 -26.34 -37.54
CA VAL A 31 -67.30 -26.16 -38.82
C VAL A 31 -68.00 -25.16 -39.76
N LYS A 32 -69.33 -25.20 -39.88
CA LYS A 32 -70.12 -24.25 -40.71
C LYS A 32 -70.14 -22.81 -40.21
N ASN A 33 -70.11 -22.58 -38.90
CA ASN A 33 -70.06 -21.22 -38.35
C ASN A 33 -68.63 -20.69 -38.38
N THR A 34 -67.63 -21.53 -38.05
CA THR A 34 -66.22 -21.19 -38.14
C THR A 34 -65.80 -20.84 -39.58
N LEU A 35 -66.26 -21.58 -40.60
CA LEU A 35 -66.02 -21.25 -42.02
C LEU A 35 -66.66 -19.92 -42.45
N LYS A 36 -67.81 -19.57 -41.86
CA LYS A 36 -68.56 -18.33 -42.15
C LYS A 36 -67.95 -17.11 -41.45
N ASP A 37 -67.40 -17.30 -40.26
CA ASP A 37 -66.63 -16.29 -39.52
C ASP A 37 -65.25 -16.07 -40.16
N ILE A 38 -64.67 -17.13 -40.73
CA ILE A 38 -63.50 -17.04 -41.61
C ILE A 38 -63.84 -16.19 -42.84
N ASP A 39 -64.88 -16.52 -43.63
CA ASP A 39 -65.31 -15.79 -44.86
C ASP A 39 -65.51 -14.27 -44.68
N ASN A 40 -65.86 -13.81 -43.47
CA ASN A 40 -66.05 -12.39 -43.14
C ASN A 40 -64.78 -11.67 -42.63
N SER A 41 -63.69 -12.40 -42.40
CA SER A 41 -62.40 -11.82 -42.01
C SER A 41 -61.52 -11.57 -43.24
N SER A 42 -60.66 -10.55 -43.19
CA SER A 42 -59.67 -10.30 -44.26
C SER A 42 -58.69 -11.47 -44.47
N TYR A 43 -58.63 -12.40 -43.52
CA TYR A 43 -57.85 -13.63 -43.55
C TYR A 43 -58.61 -14.79 -44.22
N GLY A 44 -59.94 -14.81 -44.14
CA GLY A 44 -60.70 -15.93 -44.64
C GLY A 44 -61.04 -15.91 -46.11
N SER A 45 -61.01 -14.76 -46.79
CA SER A 45 -60.97 -14.76 -48.25
C SER A 45 -59.74 -15.52 -48.77
N MET A 46 -58.62 -15.42 -48.05
CA MET A 46 -57.35 -16.03 -48.43
C MET A 46 -57.23 -17.52 -48.07
N LEU A 47 -57.78 -17.92 -46.91
CA LEU A 47 -58.02 -19.33 -46.58
C LEU A 47 -59.00 -19.97 -47.56
N LEU A 48 -60.05 -19.25 -47.98
CA LEU A 48 -61.01 -19.72 -48.97
C LEU A 48 -60.39 -19.83 -50.35
N ASP A 49 -59.51 -18.92 -50.76
CA ASP A 49 -58.73 -19.05 -52.01
C ASP A 49 -57.80 -20.28 -51.98
N LEU A 50 -57.18 -20.58 -50.84
CA LEU A 50 -56.36 -21.79 -50.64
C LEU A 50 -57.19 -23.08 -50.64
N ILE A 51 -58.37 -23.05 -50.02
CA ILE A 51 -59.35 -24.15 -50.03
C ILE A 51 -59.91 -24.36 -51.45
N GLN A 52 -60.15 -23.29 -52.20
CA GLN A 52 -60.66 -23.34 -53.57
C GLN A 52 -59.61 -23.95 -54.51
N LEU A 53 -58.33 -23.57 -54.36
CA LEU A 53 -57.18 -24.24 -54.99
C LEU A 53 -57.02 -25.73 -54.59
N GLN A 54 -57.52 -26.13 -53.42
CA GLN A 54 -57.49 -27.50 -52.91
C GLN A 54 -58.44 -28.44 -53.66
N SER A 55 -59.61 -27.93 -54.05
CA SER A 55 -60.60 -28.68 -54.84
C SER A 55 -60.15 -28.97 -56.29
N GLU A 56 -59.21 -28.18 -56.82
CA GLU A 56 -58.75 -28.32 -58.22
C GLU A 56 -57.54 -29.25 -58.37
N THR A 57 -56.68 -29.40 -57.35
CA THR A 57 -55.50 -30.30 -57.38
C THR A 57 -55.14 -30.89 -56.00
N PRO A 58 -55.75 -32.01 -55.57
CA PRO A 58 -55.56 -32.58 -54.23
C PRO A 58 -54.10 -32.99 -53.92
N ASP A 59 -53.41 -33.59 -54.89
CA ASP A 59 -52.02 -34.07 -54.74
C ASP A 59 -50.98 -32.93 -54.66
N SER A 60 -51.29 -31.75 -55.24
CA SER A 60 -50.37 -30.61 -55.26
C SER A 60 -50.33 -29.85 -53.93
N ASN A 61 -51.43 -29.90 -53.16
CA ASN A 61 -51.60 -29.15 -51.92
C ASN A 61 -51.13 -29.90 -50.67
N ALA A 62 -51.22 -31.24 -50.65
CA ALA A 62 -50.55 -32.05 -49.63
C ALA A 62 -49.02 -31.82 -49.64
N SER A 63 -48.45 -31.61 -50.84
CA SER A 63 -47.05 -31.21 -51.04
C SER A 63 -46.76 -29.80 -50.50
N LEU A 64 -47.70 -28.85 -50.64
CA LEU A 64 -47.55 -27.46 -50.18
C LEU A 64 -47.55 -27.34 -48.65
N PHE A 65 -48.47 -27.99 -47.95
CA PHE A 65 -48.44 -28.05 -46.47
C PHE A 65 -47.18 -28.74 -45.95
N THR A 66 -46.72 -29.80 -46.64
CA THR A 66 -45.47 -30.49 -46.29
C THR A 66 -44.26 -29.58 -46.48
N GLN A 67 -44.22 -28.77 -47.55
CA GLN A 67 -43.18 -27.77 -47.77
C GLN A 67 -43.20 -26.67 -46.69
N ILE A 68 -44.38 -26.21 -46.27
CA ILE A 68 -44.51 -25.19 -45.21
C ILE A 68 -44.05 -25.75 -43.86
N SER A 69 -44.49 -26.94 -43.48
CA SER A 69 -44.04 -27.61 -42.25
C SER A 69 -42.52 -27.83 -42.27
N GLN A 70 -41.96 -28.26 -43.40
CA GLN A 70 -40.52 -28.45 -43.57
C GLN A 70 -39.76 -27.12 -43.44
N GLN A 71 -40.26 -26.04 -44.05
CA GLN A 71 -39.64 -24.72 -43.96
C GLN A 71 -39.67 -24.16 -42.53
N ILE A 72 -40.76 -24.39 -41.78
CA ILE A 72 -40.85 -24.02 -40.35
C ILE A 72 -39.84 -24.83 -39.53
N GLN A 73 -39.73 -26.14 -39.77
CA GLN A 73 -38.78 -27.01 -39.07
C GLN A 73 -37.32 -26.67 -39.38
N ASP A 74 -36.99 -26.36 -40.64
CA ASP A 74 -35.63 -25.95 -41.01
C ASP A 74 -35.28 -24.57 -40.43
N SER A 75 -36.27 -23.67 -40.32
CA SER A 75 -36.12 -22.41 -39.60
C SER A 75 -35.88 -22.65 -38.09
N GLN A 76 -36.63 -23.56 -37.45
CA GLN A 76 -36.39 -23.95 -36.06
C GLN A 76 -34.99 -24.52 -35.84
N LYS A 77 -34.49 -25.39 -36.72
CA LYS A 77 -33.11 -25.91 -36.66
C LYS A 77 -32.07 -24.78 -36.72
N SER A 78 -32.26 -23.82 -37.62
CA SER A 78 -31.35 -22.67 -37.71
C SER A 78 -31.36 -21.81 -36.44
N GLU A 79 -32.52 -21.63 -35.80
CA GLU A 79 -32.61 -20.87 -34.55
C GLU A 79 -31.95 -21.62 -33.38
N ILE A 80 -32.11 -22.95 -33.32
CA ILE A 80 -31.43 -23.80 -32.34
C ILE A 80 -29.91 -23.63 -32.46
N SER A 81 -29.36 -23.72 -33.68
CA SER A 81 -27.92 -23.54 -33.90
C SER A 81 -27.44 -22.14 -33.47
N LYS A 82 -28.23 -21.10 -33.73
CA LYS A 82 -27.91 -19.72 -33.33
C LYS A 82 -27.98 -19.55 -31.81
N SER A 83 -28.96 -20.14 -31.14
CA SER A 83 -29.05 -20.13 -29.67
C SER A 83 -27.88 -20.87 -29.03
N GLN A 84 -27.49 -22.02 -29.59
CA GLN A 84 -26.32 -22.77 -29.12
C GLN A 84 -25.03 -21.94 -29.26
N TYR A 85 -24.86 -21.25 -30.39
CA TYR A 85 -23.73 -20.33 -30.59
C TYR A 85 -23.71 -19.21 -29.54
N ASN A 86 -24.85 -18.53 -29.33
CA ASN A 86 -24.95 -17.46 -28.33
C ASN A 86 -24.65 -17.97 -26.91
N GLN A 87 -25.12 -19.16 -26.57
CA GLN A 87 -24.85 -19.79 -25.28
C GLN A 87 -23.35 -20.04 -25.08
N VAL A 88 -22.69 -20.63 -26.08
CA VAL A 88 -21.23 -20.87 -26.04
C VAL A 88 -20.47 -19.56 -25.90
N TYR A 89 -20.85 -18.53 -26.66
CA TYR A 89 -20.24 -17.20 -26.55
C TYR A 89 -20.40 -16.61 -25.14
N CYS A 90 -21.61 -16.68 -24.57
CA CYS A 90 -21.88 -16.24 -23.20
C CYS A 90 -21.01 -16.97 -22.17
N ASP A 91 -20.89 -18.29 -22.30
CA ASP A 91 -20.12 -19.11 -21.37
C ASP A 91 -18.62 -18.83 -21.47
N ASP A 92 -18.08 -18.74 -22.68
CA ASP A 92 -16.66 -18.44 -22.94
C ASP A 92 -16.29 -17.03 -22.46
N GLU A 93 -17.13 -16.03 -22.75
CA GLU A 93 -16.85 -14.64 -22.38
C GLU A 93 -17.03 -14.40 -20.88
N ASN A 94 -18.03 -15.03 -20.23
CA ASN A 94 -18.16 -15.02 -18.78
C ASN A 94 -16.92 -15.62 -18.11
N LYS A 95 -16.45 -16.76 -18.62
CA LYS A 95 -15.25 -17.43 -18.10
C LYS A 95 -14.01 -16.52 -18.25
N ARG A 96 -13.82 -15.91 -19.43
CA ARG A 96 -12.72 -14.97 -19.70
C ARG A 96 -12.71 -13.81 -18.69
N LEU A 97 -13.85 -13.15 -18.50
CA LEU A 97 -13.97 -12.02 -17.57
C LEU A 97 -13.78 -12.46 -16.10
N PHE A 98 -14.33 -13.61 -15.73
CA PHE A 98 -14.15 -14.19 -14.40
C PHE A 98 -12.68 -14.50 -14.10
N ASP A 99 -11.96 -15.11 -15.04
CA ASP A 99 -10.54 -15.43 -14.90
C ASP A 99 -9.70 -14.16 -14.73
N ILE A 100 -9.97 -13.10 -15.50
CA ILE A 100 -9.32 -11.79 -15.34
C ILE A 100 -9.59 -11.19 -13.96
N SER A 101 -10.84 -11.21 -13.50
CA SER A 101 -11.22 -10.68 -12.19
C SER A 101 -10.52 -11.42 -11.06
N ARG A 102 -10.46 -12.75 -11.16
CA ARG A 102 -9.82 -13.64 -10.18
C ARG A 102 -8.31 -13.44 -10.13
N GLU A 103 -7.65 -13.32 -11.28
CA GLU A 103 -6.22 -13.05 -11.35
C GLU A 103 -5.88 -11.70 -10.71
N ALA A 104 -6.69 -10.66 -10.98
CA ALA A 104 -6.53 -9.36 -10.33
C ALA A 104 -6.71 -9.45 -8.81
N GLU A 105 -7.71 -10.19 -8.33
CA GLU A 105 -7.97 -10.38 -6.90
C GLU A 105 -6.80 -11.07 -6.18
N LEU A 106 -6.29 -12.17 -6.76
CA LEU A 106 -5.14 -12.89 -6.22
C LEU A 106 -3.89 -12.00 -6.17
N THR A 107 -3.69 -11.18 -7.19
CA THR A 107 -2.57 -10.23 -7.24
C THR A 107 -2.70 -9.14 -6.18
N ILE A 108 -3.90 -8.58 -6.00
CA ILE A 108 -4.20 -7.61 -4.94
C ILE A 108 -3.93 -8.21 -3.56
N VAL A 109 -4.40 -9.44 -3.29
CA VAL A 109 -4.18 -10.13 -2.02
C VAL A 109 -2.69 -10.38 -1.79
N SER A 110 -1.98 -10.85 -2.81
CA SER A 110 -0.53 -11.10 -2.76
C SER A 110 0.26 -9.81 -2.48
N ASN A 111 -0.06 -8.71 -3.15
CA ASN A 111 0.61 -7.43 -2.95
C ASN A 111 0.31 -6.84 -1.57
N ASN A 112 -0.93 -6.93 -1.09
CA ASN A 112 -1.29 -6.55 0.28
C ASN A 112 -0.52 -7.37 1.33
N TYR A 113 -0.35 -8.68 1.09
CA TYR A 113 0.44 -9.54 1.96
C TYR A 113 1.91 -9.10 2.00
N LYS A 114 2.54 -8.87 0.84
CA LYS A 114 3.93 -8.37 0.76
C LYS A 114 4.11 -7.06 1.50
N ILE A 115 3.20 -6.09 1.30
CA ILE A 115 3.25 -4.81 2.02
C ILE A 115 3.19 -5.07 3.52
N LYS A 116 2.15 -5.79 3.99
CA LYS A 116 1.85 -5.91 5.42
C LYS A 116 2.88 -6.74 6.19
N TYR A 117 3.37 -7.83 5.61
CA TYR A 117 4.16 -8.82 6.35
C TYR A 117 5.64 -8.87 5.95
N GLU A 118 6.02 -8.35 4.78
CA GLU A 118 7.41 -8.38 4.33
C GLU A 118 8.03 -6.98 4.43
N ILE A 119 7.38 -5.96 3.86
CA ILE A 119 7.99 -4.63 3.68
C ILE A 119 7.73 -3.71 4.88
N GLN A 120 6.50 -3.66 5.37
CA GLN A 120 6.10 -2.76 6.47
C GLN A 120 6.86 -3.05 7.77
N PRO A 121 7.03 -4.32 8.22
CA PRO A 121 7.78 -4.59 9.44
C PRO A 121 9.25 -4.19 9.35
N GLU A 122 9.88 -4.37 8.18
CA GLU A 122 11.25 -3.92 7.96
C GLU A 122 11.33 -2.39 8.02
N LEU A 123 10.41 -1.70 7.34
CA LEU A 123 10.34 -0.24 7.34
C LEU A 123 10.20 0.33 8.75
N ASP A 124 9.28 -0.23 9.55
CA ASP A 124 9.04 0.22 10.92
C ASP A 124 10.24 -0.05 11.82
N SER A 125 10.87 -1.22 11.69
CA SER A 125 12.11 -1.55 12.40
C SER A 125 13.24 -0.55 12.08
N LYS A 126 13.42 -0.19 10.80
CA LYS A 126 14.42 0.81 10.39
C LYS A 126 14.10 2.21 10.93
N ARG A 127 12.84 2.64 10.90
CA ARG A 127 12.41 3.94 11.46
C ARG A 127 12.66 3.99 12.98
N GLN A 128 12.32 2.93 13.70
CA GLN A 128 12.57 2.82 15.14
C GLN A 128 14.07 2.83 15.46
N ARG A 129 14.90 2.12 14.69
CA ARG A 129 16.36 2.16 14.87
C ARG A 129 16.90 3.56 14.61
N LYS A 130 16.45 4.23 13.54
CA LYS A 130 16.85 5.61 13.22
C LYS A 130 16.54 6.58 14.37
N MET A 131 15.35 6.49 14.96
CA MET A 131 14.96 7.29 16.12
C MET A 131 15.80 6.99 17.37
N ARG A 132 16.19 5.72 17.59
CA ARG A 132 17.09 5.36 18.70
C ARG A 132 18.49 5.93 18.49
N LEU A 133 19.03 5.85 17.27
CA LEU A 133 20.33 6.41 16.92
C LEU A 133 20.37 7.93 17.12
N GLU A 134 19.31 8.66 16.77
CA GLU A 134 19.18 10.09 17.08
C GLU A 134 19.36 10.37 18.58
N LYS A 135 18.65 9.62 19.43
CA LYS A 135 18.76 9.76 20.89
C LYS A 135 20.16 9.40 21.40
N GLU A 136 20.74 8.31 20.90
CA GLU A 136 22.10 7.87 21.25
C GLU A 136 23.16 8.92 20.86
N MET A 137 23.02 9.53 19.68
CA MET A 137 23.87 10.63 19.23
C MET A 137 23.75 11.87 20.12
N ASP A 138 22.55 12.26 20.51
CA ASP A 138 22.35 13.43 21.37
C ASP A 138 22.86 13.20 22.80
N LEU A 139 22.69 11.98 23.34
CA LEU A 139 23.30 11.58 24.61
C LEU A 139 24.82 11.63 24.54
N ASN A 140 25.43 11.16 23.45
CA ASN A 140 26.87 11.21 23.24
C ASN A 140 27.37 12.66 23.19
N LYS A 141 26.71 13.56 22.43
CA LYS A 141 27.02 15.00 22.41
C LYS A 141 26.98 15.61 23.82
N LEU A 142 25.97 15.25 24.61
CA LEU A 142 25.84 15.75 25.99
C LEU A 142 26.97 15.24 26.88
N GLN A 143 27.34 13.97 26.80
CA GLN A 143 28.47 13.40 27.54
C GLN A 143 29.78 14.10 27.19
N ARG A 144 30.03 14.34 25.90
CA ARG A 144 31.22 15.08 25.45
C ARG A 144 31.27 16.50 26.00
N LYS A 145 30.12 17.18 26.01
CA LYS A 145 30.04 18.52 26.58
C LYS A 145 30.40 18.53 28.07
N LYS A 146 29.84 17.59 28.85
CA LYS A 146 30.16 17.46 30.29
C LYS A 146 31.64 17.20 30.54
N LEU A 147 32.26 16.33 29.76
CA LEU A 147 33.68 16.02 29.89
C LEU A 147 34.58 17.22 29.56
N LEU A 148 34.19 18.04 28.58
CA LEU A 148 34.90 19.27 28.27
C LEU A 148 34.74 20.31 29.38
N GLU A 149 33.54 20.44 29.96
CA GLU A 149 33.30 21.32 31.11
C GLU A 149 34.10 20.85 32.36
N GLU A 150 34.13 19.54 32.64
CA GLU A 150 34.93 18.96 33.73
C GLU A 150 36.43 19.21 33.52
N LYS A 151 36.91 19.08 32.29
CA LYS A 151 38.30 19.38 31.92
C LYS A 151 38.68 20.82 32.21
N GLU A 152 37.82 21.77 31.80
CA GLU A 152 38.05 23.20 32.01
C GLU A 152 38.15 23.51 33.50
N GLN A 153 37.22 22.97 34.31
CA GLN A 153 37.25 23.15 35.77
C GLN A 153 38.49 22.53 36.43
N GLU A 154 38.94 21.34 35.99
CA GLU A 154 40.15 20.70 36.52
C GLU A 154 41.40 21.50 36.13
N ASN A 155 41.48 22.00 34.90
CA ASN A 155 42.57 22.83 34.43
C ASN A 155 42.66 24.17 35.19
N GLU A 156 41.53 24.82 35.47
CA GLU A 156 41.48 26.05 36.29
C GLU A 156 42.03 25.80 37.70
N LYS A 157 41.54 24.76 38.38
CA LYS A 157 42.02 24.36 39.72
C LYS A 157 43.51 24.03 39.73
N TRP A 158 43.99 23.36 38.69
CA TRP A 158 45.42 23.06 38.57
C TRP A 158 46.25 24.32 38.34
N SER A 159 45.80 25.23 37.48
CA SER A 159 46.50 26.49 37.22
C SER A 159 46.65 27.31 38.50
N GLU A 160 45.62 27.35 39.34
CA GLU A 160 45.65 28.02 40.64
C GLU A 160 46.67 27.38 41.59
N LYS A 161 46.60 26.05 41.77
CA LYS A 161 47.55 25.30 42.61
C LYS A 161 49.00 25.48 42.15
N LYS A 162 49.24 25.41 40.84
CA LYS A 162 50.56 25.60 40.26
C LYS A 162 51.09 27.01 40.54
N SER A 163 50.25 28.03 40.40
CA SER A 163 50.63 29.42 40.71
C SER A 163 51.04 29.59 42.17
N ILE A 164 50.32 28.98 43.11
CA ILE A 164 50.64 29.05 44.55
C ILE A 164 51.99 28.37 44.84
N ILE A 165 52.24 27.21 44.22
CA ILE A 165 53.49 26.47 44.41
C ILE A 165 54.67 27.18 43.77
N ASP A 166 54.50 27.74 42.56
CA ASP A 166 55.52 28.56 41.91
C ASP A 166 55.87 29.81 42.74
N ASN A 167 54.87 30.45 43.34
CA ASN A 167 55.08 31.56 44.27
C ASN A 167 55.86 31.10 45.52
N ALA A 168 55.51 29.95 46.10
CA ALA A 168 56.22 29.38 47.24
C ALA A 168 57.70 29.05 46.91
N ILE A 169 57.97 28.45 45.75
CA ILE A 169 59.33 28.17 45.27
C ILE A 169 60.14 29.46 45.13
N ASN A 170 59.59 30.48 44.44
CA ASN A 170 60.26 31.77 44.25
C ASN A 170 60.56 32.46 45.58
N ASN A 171 59.63 32.42 46.53
CA ASN A 171 59.86 32.98 47.86
C ASN A 171 60.90 32.19 48.65
N CYS A 172 60.97 30.86 48.53
CA CYS A 172 62.08 30.09 49.10
C CYS A 172 63.44 30.55 48.53
N GLU A 173 63.54 30.84 47.23
CA GLU A 173 64.78 31.36 46.63
C GLU A 173 65.17 32.73 47.20
N GLU A 174 64.21 33.65 47.29
CA GLU A 174 64.47 34.99 47.80
C GLU A 174 64.81 34.97 49.29
N LEU A 175 64.12 34.15 50.10
CA LEU A 175 64.45 33.95 51.50
C LEU A 175 65.85 33.35 51.67
N TYR A 176 66.21 32.34 50.88
CA TYR A 176 67.55 31.77 50.90
C TYR A 176 68.63 32.83 50.57
N ARG A 177 68.36 33.71 49.61
CA ARG A 177 69.24 34.83 49.26
C ARG A 177 69.39 35.83 50.42
N ILE A 178 68.29 36.22 51.06
CA ILE A 178 68.28 37.14 52.22
C ILE A 178 69.10 36.55 53.38
N PHE A 179 68.87 35.28 53.73
CA PHE A 179 69.59 34.61 54.81
C PHE A 179 71.09 34.43 54.53
N ASN A 180 71.48 34.25 53.27
CA ASN A 180 72.89 34.18 52.87
C ASN A 180 73.60 35.54 52.82
N GLN A 181 72.88 36.63 52.58
CA GLN A 181 73.45 37.98 52.50
C GLN A 181 73.60 38.66 53.89
N ASN A 182 73.25 37.98 54.99
CA ASN A 182 73.36 38.48 56.38
C ASN A 182 72.67 39.83 56.63
N SER A 183 71.55 40.13 55.96
CA SER A 183 70.81 41.38 56.19
C SER A 183 69.89 41.26 57.41
N PHE A 184 70.26 41.91 58.52
CA PHE A 184 69.46 41.97 59.76
C PHE A 184 68.15 42.79 59.61
N LEU A 185 67.89 43.40 58.46
CA LEU A 185 66.98 44.54 58.28
C LEU A 185 65.56 44.18 57.77
N GLN A 186 65.21 42.90 57.56
CA GLN A 186 63.92 42.52 56.95
C GLN A 186 63.10 41.48 57.74
N LYS A 187 63.39 41.29 59.03
CA LYS A 187 62.78 40.24 59.86
C LYS A 187 61.24 40.25 59.84
N ASP A 188 60.62 41.41 59.96
CA ASP A 188 59.16 41.54 60.00
C ASP A 188 58.51 41.29 58.63
N LEU A 189 59.14 41.76 57.55
CA LEU A 189 58.68 41.53 56.18
C LEU A 189 58.79 40.05 55.79
N THR A 190 59.88 39.38 56.16
CA THR A 190 60.09 37.94 55.98
C THR A 190 59.06 37.10 56.73
N ALA A 191 58.71 37.49 57.97
CA ALA A 191 57.72 36.77 58.76
C ALA A 191 56.31 36.88 58.16
N THR A 192 55.90 38.06 57.68
CA THR A 192 54.60 38.25 57.02
C THR A 192 54.47 37.41 55.74
N THR A 193 55.50 37.42 54.88
CA THR A 193 55.50 36.62 53.64
C THR A 193 55.46 35.11 53.91
N LEU A 194 56.16 34.62 54.94
CA LEU A 194 56.13 33.22 55.33
C LEU A 194 54.74 32.79 55.84
N VAL A 195 54.05 33.64 56.61
CA VAL A 195 52.69 33.37 57.09
C VAL A 195 51.67 33.38 55.95
N GLU A 196 51.80 34.32 55.00
CA GLU A 196 50.91 34.38 53.83
C GLU A 196 51.05 33.14 52.93
N LEU A 197 52.29 32.69 52.68
CA LEU A 197 52.55 31.46 51.91
C LEU A 197 52.10 30.20 52.65
N LYS A 198 52.27 30.15 53.98
CA LYS A 198 51.73 29.07 54.79
C LYS A 198 50.22 28.96 54.57
N ASN A 199 49.49 30.07 54.73
CA ASN A 199 48.04 30.08 54.56
C ASN A 199 47.62 29.66 53.14
N GLN A 200 48.29 30.18 52.10
CA GLN A 200 48.02 29.78 50.71
C GLN A 200 48.30 28.28 50.47
N LEU A 201 49.36 27.73 51.06
CA LEU A 201 49.68 26.30 50.99
C LEU A 201 48.68 25.44 51.78
N GLU A 202 48.18 25.91 52.92
CA GLU A 202 47.12 25.24 53.69
C GLU A 202 45.79 25.23 52.93
N GLU A 203 45.44 26.35 52.28
CA GLU A 203 44.21 26.46 51.47
C GLU A 203 44.17 25.42 50.34
N ILE A 204 45.32 25.09 49.75
CA ILE A 204 45.43 24.02 48.75
C ILE A 204 45.75 22.64 49.34
N GLY A 205 45.87 22.53 50.67
CA GLY A 205 46.17 21.30 51.39
C GLY A 205 47.57 20.72 51.12
N HIS A 206 48.56 21.58 50.86
CA HIS A 206 49.92 21.15 50.52
C HIS A 206 50.75 20.75 51.75
N GLU A 207 51.45 19.63 51.67
CA GLU A 207 52.21 19.02 52.79
C GLU A 207 53.39 19.87 53.30
N ALA A 208 53.81 20.87 52.52
CA ALA A 208 54.87 21.80 52.92
C ALA A 208 54.40 22.90 53.90
N ALA A 209 53.09 23.11 54.08
CA ALA A 209 52.57 24.18 54.94
C ALA A 209 53.12 24.13 56.39
N PRO A 210 53.19 22.98 57.09
CA PRO A 210 53.77 22.89 58.43
C PRO A 210 55.27 23.25 58.48
N ALA A 211 55.99 23.05 57.38
CA ALA A 211 57.40 23.40 57.30
C ALA A 211 57.60 24.92 57.26
N PHE A 212 56.69 25.66 56.64
CA PHE A 212 56.66 27.14 56.68
C PHE A 212 56.33 27.66 58.09
N GLU A 213 55.47 26.98 58.84
CA GLU A 213 55.21 27.32 60.25
C GLU A 213 56.48 27.21 61.10
N THR A 214 57.25 26.13 60.89
CA THR A 214 58.54 25.94 61.58
C THR A 214 59.56 27.03 61.19
N LEU A 215 59.55 27.50 59.94
CA LEU A 215 60.39 28.63 59.49
C LEU A 215 60.00 29.95 60.18
N VAL A 216 58.71 30.21 60.36
CA VAL A 216 58.21 31.40 61.08
C VAL A 216 58.67 31.39 62.53
N GLU A 217 58.55 30.25 63.23
CA GLU A 217 58.97 30.09 64.62
C GLU A 217 60.48 30.28 64.80
N LEU A 218 61.28 29.63 63.94
CA LEU A 218 62.75 29.71 63.99
C LEU A 218 63.27 31.11 63.61
N GLY A 219 62.63 31.77 62.64
CA GLY A 219 62.92 33.14 62.25
C GLY A 219 62.70 34.15 63.38
N ASN A 220 61.75 33.89 64.28
CA ASN A 220 61.43 34.75 65.42
C ASN A 220 62.38 34.61 66.62
N SER A 221 63.13 33.51 66.72
CA SER A 221 64.11 33.24 67.79
C SER A 221 65.31 34.22 67.81
N LYS A 222 66.07 34.28 68.93
CA LYS A 222 67.32 35.08 69.01
C LYS A 222 68.33 34.57 67.97
N GLN A 223 68.54 35.34 66.89
CA GLN A 223 69.37 34.96 65.75
C GLN A 223 70.84 34.71 66.16
N SER A 224 71.31 33.49 65.93
CA SER A 224 72.72 33.11 65.97
C SER A 224 73.18 32.72 64.56
N LYS A 225 74.49 32.84 64.26
CA LYS A 225 75.05 32.34 62.99
C LYS A 225 74.74 30.86 62.74
N SER A 226 74.56 30.08 63.80
CA SER A 226 74.15 28.67 63.72
C SER A 226 72.70 28.53 63.22
N ASN A 227 71.79 29.38 63.71
CA ASN A 227 70.37 29.34 63.32
C ASN A 227 70.17 29.73 61.84
N ASN A 228 70.95 30.68 61.32
CA ASN A 228 70.86 31.08 59.91
C ASN A 228 71.27 29.94 58.95
N ARG A 229 72.25 29.12 59.32
CA ARG A 229 72.63 27.93 58.52
C ARG A 229 71.54 26.87 58.51
N VAL A 230 70.89 26.65 59.67
CA VAL A 230 69.77 25.72 59.78
C VAL A 230 68.57 26.21 58.96
N LEU A 231 68.20 27.49 59.08
CA LEU A 231 67.14 28.12 58.28
C LEU A 231 67.40 28.02 56.77
N ALA A 232 68.61 28.35 56.32
CA ALA A 232 68.98 28.26 54.92
C ALA A 232 68.89 26.81 54.39
N SER A 233 69.31 25.82 55.19
CA SER A 233 69.19 24.40 54.84
C SER A 233 67.73 23.94 54.78
N MET A 234 66.88 24.39 55.71
CA MET A 234 65.45 24.06 55.72
C MET A 234 64.72 24.68 54.53
N ILE A 235 65.06 25.92 54.17
CA ILE A 235 64.49 26.61 52.99
C ILE A 235 64.86 25.86 51.70
N LEU A 236 66.11 25.41 51.56
CA LEU A 236 66.51 24.59 50.41
C LEU A 236 65.77 23.25 50.35
N GLN A 237 65.55 22.61 51.49
CA GLN A 237 64.80 21.35 51.55
C GLN A 237 63.34 21.58 51.15
N ILE A 238 62.66 22.59 51.71
CA ILE A 238 61.28 22.94 51.38
C ILE A 238 61.15 23.29 49.90
N LYS A 239 62.11 24.05 49.34
CA LYS A 239 62.15 24.35 47.91
C LYS A 239 62.23 23.07 47.07
N SER A 240 63.13 22.16 47.42
CA SER A 240 63.28 20.88 46.73
C SER A 240 62.00 20.05 46.82
N ASP A 241 61.34 20.02 47.97
CA ASP A 241 60.09 19.28 48.16
C ASP A 241 58.94 19.88 47.34
N LEU A 242 58.86 21.21 47.25
CA LEU A 242 57.92 21.93 46.39
C LEU A 242 58.18 21.66 44.89
N GLU A 243 59.44 21.65 44.45
CA GLU A 243 59.83 21.34 43.06
C GLU A 243 59.46 19.88 42.69
N VAL A 244 59.70 18.93 43.60
CA VAL A 244 59.31 17.52 43.41
C VAL A 244 57.78 17.39 43.39
N SER A 245 57.07 18.05 44.31
CA SER A 245 55.60 18.05 44.35
C SER A 245 55.01 18.61 43.06
N LYS A 246 55.51 19.77 42.60
CA LYS A 246 55.14 20.39 41.32
C LYS A 246 55.28 19.41 40.15
N THR A 247 56.44 18.76 40.04
CA THR A 247 56.71 17.78 38.97
C THR A 247 55.72 16.62 39.02
N ARG A 248 55.46 16.06 40.21
CA ARG A 248 54.49 14.97 40.39
C ARG A 248 53.07 15.36 39.98
N MET A 249 52.65 16.59 40.31
CA MET A 249 51.34 17.08 39.88
C MET A 249 51.29 17.33 38.38
N GLU A 250 52.34 17.89 37.77
CA GLU A 250 52.45 18.07 36.33
C GLU A 250 52.33 16.74 35.58
N ASP A 251 52.98 15.69 36.07
CA ASP A 251 52.87 14.33 35.54
C ASP A 251 51.45 13.77 35.69
N SER A 252 50.83 13.94 36.87
CA SER A 252 49.46 13.48 37.12
C SER A 252 48.43 14.18 36.23
N VAL A 253 48.57 15.49 36.03
CA VAL A 253 47.68 16.26 35.15
C VAL A 253 47.86 15.87 33.70
N SER A 254 49.11 15.70 33.25
CA SER A 254 49.41 15.23 31.90
C SER A 254 48.75 13.87 31.64
N LYS A 255 48.87 12.93 32.59
CA LYS A 255 48.23 11.61 32.51
C LYS A 255 46.69 11.70 32.49
N ASN A 256 46.09 12.56 33.32
CA ASN A 256 44.64 12.77 33.31
C ASN A 256 44.17 13.36 31.97
N GLN A 257 44.91 14.33 31.42
CA GLN A 257 44.61 14.92 30.12
C GLN A 257 44.70 13.90 28.98
N GLU A 258 45.71 13.03 28.98
CA GLU A 258 45.82 11.92 28.03
C GLU A 258 44.63 10.95 28.13
N ASN A 259 44.27 10.55 29.35
CA ASN A 259 43.10 9.67 29.58
C ASN A 259 41.81 10.31 29.07
N LEU A 260 41.62 11.61 29.32
CA LEU A 260 40.45 12.34 28.86
C LEU A 260 40.40 12.45 27.33
N LEU A 261 41.54 12.76 26.69
CA LEU A 261 41.63 12.80 25.22
C LEU A 261 41.31 11.45 24.60
N SER A 262 41.81 10.37 25.20
CA SER A 262 41.47 8.99 24.82
C SER A 262 39.95 8.74 24.91
N TYR A 263 39.33 9.11 26.03
CA TYR A 263 37.89 8.92 26.23
C TYR A 263 37.04 9.77 25.27
N LEU A 264 37.42 11.03 25.02
CA LEU A 264 36.78 11.89 24.01
C LEU A 264 36.94 11.29 22.60
N GLY A 265 38.09 10.72 22.30
CA GLY A 265 38.34 9.98 21.06
C GLY A 265 37.38 8.79 20.90
N SER A 266 37.25 7.97 21.93
CA SER A 266 36.30 6.85 21.92
C SER A 266 34.85 7.31 21.74
N LEU A 267 34.45 8.41 22.38
CA LEU A 267 33.11 8.99 22.20
C LEU A 267 32.88 9.52 20.78
N GLU A 268 33.89 10.14 20.17
CA GLU A 268 33.83 10.57 18.76
C GLU A 268 33.68 9.36 17.82
N GLU A 269 34.45 8.29 18.03
CA GLU A 269 34.34 7.07 17.23
C GLU A 269 32.92 6.47 17.31
N VAL A 270 32.36 6.35 18.52
CA VAL A 270 31.00 5.88 18.74
C VAL A 270 29.97 6.80 18.06
N TYR A 271 30.16 8.12 18.16
CA TYR A 271 29.30 9.08 17.49
C TYR A 271 29.32 8.92 15.97
N GLN A 272 30.50 8.77 15.37
CA GLN A 272 30.64 8.56 13.93
C GLN A 272 30.03 7.23 13.49
N GLN A 273 30.16 6.18 14.30
CA GLN A 273 29.48 4.90 14.03
C GLN A 273 27.95 5.08 14.00
N TYR A 274 27.36 5.73 15.00
CA TYR A 274 25.92 6.00 15.03
C TYR A 274 25.46 6.87 13.88
N LYS A 275 26.23 7.92 13.55
CA LYS A 275 25.95 8.80 12.42
C LYS A 275 25.98 8.05 11.10
N ASN A 276 27.01 7.23 10.87
CA ASN A 276 27.11 6.41 9.66
C ASN A 276 25.95 5.42 9.57
N GLU A 277 25.54 4.78 10.67
CA GLU A 277 24.38 3.89 10.68
C GLU A 277 23.06 4.65 10.38
N TYR A 278 22.92 5.85 10.94
CA TYR A 278 21.77 6.74 10.73
C TYR A 278 21.66 7.17 9.27
N ASP A 279 22.77 7.65 8.69
CA ASP A 279 22.84 8.12 7.31
C ASP A 279 22.57 6.96 6.34
N ASN A 280 23.13 5.78 6.60
CA ASN A 280 22.90 4.56 5.81
C ASN A 280 21.47 4.01 5.92
N SER A 281 20.74 4.35 7.00
CA SER A 281 19.35 3.91 7.18
C SER A 281 18.37 4.73 6.34
N THR A 282 18.66 6.01 6.11
CA THR A 282 17.80 6.92 5.33
C THR A 282 17.50 6.42 3.91
N PRO A 283 18.48 6.07 3.04
CA PRO A 283 18.18 5.59 1.69
C PRO A 283 17.42 4.27 1.70
N LYS A 284 17.63 3.40 2.70
CA LYS A 284 16.88 2.14 2.84
C LYS A 284 15.41 2.40 3.17
N ILE A 285 15.13 3.32 4.09
CA ILE A 285 13.76 3.74 4.42
C ILE A 285 13.06 4.30 3.17
N ILE A 286 13.70 5.21 2.45
CA ILE A 286 13.16 5.78 1.20
C ILE A 286 12.89 4.68 0.17
N SER A 287 13.80 3.71 0.01
CA SER A 287 13.62 2.59 -0.90
C SER A 287 12.40 1.74 -0.54
N LEU A 288 12.23 1.40 0.73
CA LEU A 288 11.08 0.62 1.22
C LEU A 288 9.77 1.37 1.05
N GLU A 289 9.73 2.66 1.36
CA GLU A 289 8.57 3.53 1.11
C GLU A 289 8.22 3.60 -0.39
N GLY A 290 9.24 3.67 -1.24
CA GLY A 290 9.09 3.60 -2.70
C GLY A 290 8.45 2.28 -3.14
N LYS A 291 8.89 1.15 -2.59
CA LYS A 291 8.30 -0.18 -2.88
C LYS A 291 6.83 -0.25 -2.45
N ILE A 292 6.50 0.22 -1.24
CA ILE A 292 5.11 0.25 -0.75
C ILE A 292 4.24 1.10 -1.69
N ARG A 293 4.72 2.29 -2.07
CA ARG A 293 4.00 3.17 -2.99
C ARG A 293 3.77 2.51 -4.35
N GLY A 294 4.79 1.85 -4.91
CA GLY A 294 4.68 1.11 -6.17
C GLY A 294 3.60 0.01 -6.11
N LEU A 295 3.62 -0.81 -5.05
CA LEU A 295 2.63 -1.87 -4.87
C LEU A 295 1.22 -1.31 -4.62
N ASN A 296 1.07 -0.22 -3.86
CA ASN A 296 -0.23 0.43 -3.66
C ASN A 296 -0.81 0.99 -4.96
N ASN A 297 0.02 1.60 -5.82
CA ASN A 297 -0.42 2.07 -7.12
C ASN A 297 -0.86 0.90 -8.03
N GLU A 298 -0.16 -0.24 -7.96
CA GLU A 298 -0.56 -1.44 -8.68
C GLU A 298 -1.90 -1.99 -8.17
N ILE A 299 -2.11 -2.03 -6.85
CA ILE A 299 -3.39 -2.42 -6.23
C ILE A 299 -4.52 -1.48 -6.68
N GLU A 300 -4.29 -0.17 -6.70
CA GLU A 300 -5.28 0.81 -7.16
C GLU A 300 -5.68 0.57 -8.64
N ASN A 301 -4.69 0.36 -9.50
CA ASN A 301 -4.93 0.04 -10.92
C ASN A 301 -5.71 -1.27 -11.08
N LEU A 302 -5.36 -2.31 -10.31
CA LEU A 302 -6.06 -3.59 -10.33
C LEU A 302 -7.50 -3.49 -9.82
N ASN A 303 -7.76 -2.69 -8.77
CA ASN A 303 -9.10 -2.41 -8.28
C ASN A 303 -9.95 -1.73 -9.36
N LYS A 304 -9.38 -0.75 -10.08
CA LYS A 304 -10.05 -0.10 -11.21
C LYS A 304 -10.39 -1.10 -12.31
N LYS A 305 -9.43 -1.97 -12.67
CA LYS A 305 -9.64 -3.04 -13.67
C LYS A 305 -10.72 -4.03 -13.23
N GLN A 306 -10.79 -4.39 -11.94
CA GLN A 306 -11.87 -5.23 -11.42
C GLN A 306 -13.23 -4.56 -11.56
N GLU A 307 -13.32 -3.25 -11.31
CA GLU A 307 -14.57 -2.51 -11.46
C GLU A 307 -14.99 -2.43 -12.93
N GLU A 308 -14.05 -2.24 -13.86
CA GLU A 308 -14.31 -2.31 -15.30
C GLU A 308 -14.85 -3.69 -15.71
N VAL A 309 -14.19 -4.77 -15.26
CA VAL A 309 -14.59 -6.15 -15.54
C VAL A 309 -15.96 -6.49 -14.94
N LYS A 310 -16.27 -6.02 -13.72
CA LYS A 310 -17.60 -6.20 -13.11
C LYS A 310 -18.70 -5.52 -13.94
N ASN A 311 -18.43 -4.32 -14.43
CA ASN A 311 -19.36 -3.60 -15.30
C ASN A 311 -19.54 -4.29 -16.66
N GLU A 312 -18.48 -4.87 -17.22
CA GLU A 312 -18.56 -5.69 -18.44
C GLU A 312 -19.35 -6.98 -18.21
N LEU A 313 -19.12 -7.67 -17.09
CA LEU A 313 -19.87 -8.86 -16.68
C LEU A 313 -21.37 -8.58 -16.56
N ALA A 314 -21.75 -7.46 -15.95
CA ALA A 314 -23.15 -7.06 -15.84
C ALA A 314 -23.79 -6.85 -17.22
N LYS A 315 -23.12 -6.12 -18.12
CA LYS A 315 -23.60 -5.91 -19.50
C LYS A 315 -23.70 -7.19 -20.30
N LEU A 316 -22.72 -8.08 -20.16
CA LEU A 316 -22.72 -9.39 -20.80
C LEU A 316 -23.89 -10.23 -20.29
N HIS A 317 -24.14 -10.23 -18.98
CA HIS A 317 -25.26 -10.94 -18.37
C HIS A 317 -26.60 -10.44 -18.93
N ASP A 318 -26.83 -9.13 -18.94
CA ASP A 318 -28.04 -8.52 -19.52
C ASP A 318 -28.23 -8.90 -21.00
N TRP A 319 -27.14 -8.89 -21.78
CA TRP A 319 -27.18 -9.28 -23.18
C TRP A 319 -27.51 -10.77 -23.36
N CYS A 320 -26.89 -11.65 -22.57
CA CYS A 320 -27.14 -13.08 -22.59
C CYS A 320 -28.59 -13.42 -22.20
N GLU A 321 -29.13 -12.77 -21.17
CA GLU A 321 -30.54 -12.91 -20.79
C GLU A 321 -31.48 -12.44 -21.90
N PHE A 322 -31.16 -11.30 -22.53
CA PHE A 322 -31.92 -10.80 -23.67
C PHE A 322 -31.92 -11.79 -24.85
N GLN A 323 -30.76 -12.36 -25.22
CA GLN A 323 -30.68 -13.35 -26.29
C GLN A 323 -31.50 -14.60 -25.96
N LYS A 324 -31.41 -15.09 -24.72
CA LYS A 324 -32.18 -16.26 -24.26
C LYS A 324 -33.69 -16.00 -24.33
N LYS A 325 -34.14 -14.83 -23.85
CA LYS A 325 -35.55 -14.43 -23.92
C LYS A 325 -36.03 -14.33 -25.37
N LYS A 326 -35.26 -13.67 -26.24
CA LYS A 326 -35.59 -13.54 -27.66
C LYS A 326 -35.72 -14.90 -28.34
N TYR A 327 -34.80 -15.82 -28.06
CA TYR A 327 -34.88 -17.19 -28.58
C TYR A 327 -36.14 -17.92 -28.12
N LEU A 328 -36.50 -17.81 -26.83
CA LEU A 328 -37.73 -18.43 -26.30
C LEU A 328 -38.99 -17.86 -26.98
N GLU A 329 -39.08 -16.53 -27.12
CA GLU A 329 -40.20 -15.86 -27.80
C GLU A 329 -40.32 -16.25 -29.27
N GLU A 330 -39.20 -16.28 -30.01
CA GLU A 330 -39.19 -16.69 -31.43
C GLU A 330 -39.53 -18.18 -31.60
N THR A 331 -39.04 -19.04 -30.69
CA THR A 331 -39.35 -20.47 -30.70
C THR A 331 -40.84 -20.70 -30.42
N GLN A 332 -41.42 -20.00 -29.44
CA GLN A 332 -42.84 -20.09 -29.13
C GLN A 332 -43.70 -19.66 -30.32
N LYS A 333 -43.44 -18.51 -30.93
CA LYS A 333 -44.16 -18.01 -32.12
C LYS A 333 -44.13 -19.01 -33.28
N ARG A 334 -42.99 -19.68 -33.49
CA ARG A 334 -42.86 -20.69 -34.55
C ARG A 334 -43.56 -21.99 -34.22
N GLN A 335 -43.57 -22.39 -32.95
CA GLN A 335 -44.33 -23.55 -32.50
C GLN A 335 -45.83 -23.32 -32.68
N GLU A 336 -46.34 -22.16 -32.28
CA GLU A 336 -47.73 -21.75 -32.51
C GLU A 336 -48.07 -21.77 -34.01
N LYS A 337 -47.17 -21.29 -34.88
CA LYS A 337 -47.34 -21.35 -36.34
C LYS A 337 -47.36 -22.78 -36.87
N LEU A 338 -46.51 -23.67 -36.35
CA LEU A 338 -46.47 -25.08 -36.73
C LEU A 338 -47.75 -25.79 -36.30
N ASP A 339 -48.19 -25.57 -35.06
CA ASP A 339 -49.41 -26.15 -34.48
C ASP A 339 -50.64 -25.70 -35.27
N MET A 340 -50.73 -24.41 -35.62
CA MET A 340 -51.79 -23.88 -36.47
C MET A 340 -51.76 -24.48 -37.89
N THR A 341 -50.57 -24.60 -38.50
CA THR A 341 -50.42 -25.24 -39.83
C THR A 341 -50.90 -26.69 -39.80
N ASN A 342 -50.55 -27.43 -38.74
CA ASN A 342 -50.98 -28.81 -38.55
C ASN A 342 -52.48 -28.91 -38.29
N ALA A 343 -53.06 -28.02 -37.48
CA ALA A 343 -54.50 -27.98 -37.20
C ALA A 343 -55.31 -27.70 -38.47
N VAL A 344 -54.90 -26.70 -39.27
CA VAL A 344 -55.53 -26.41 -40.57
C VAL A 344 -55.41 -27.61 -41.50
N LYS A 345 -54.22 -28.23 -41.58
CA LYS A 345 -54.03 -29.46 -42.36
C LYS A 345 -55.04 -30.54 -41.93
N SER A 346 -55.16 -30.85 -40.64
CA SER A 346 -56.11 -31.85 -40.14
C SER A 346 -57.58 -31.51 -40.47
N ILE A 347 -58.01 -30.26 -40.26
CA ILE A 347 -59.39 -29.83 -40.57
C ILE A 347 -59.71 -30.05 -42.06
N LEU A 348 -58.78 -29.72 -42.94
CA LEU A 348 -58.95 -29.86 -44.39
C LEU A 348 -58.99 -31.34 -44.82
N PHE A 349 -58.18 -32.21 -44.21
CA PHE A 349 -58.19 -33.64 -44.51
C PHE A 349 -59.40 -34.37 -43.91
N GLU A 350 -59.85 -33.99 -42.71
CA GLU A 350 -60.99 -34.62 -42.02
C GLU A 350 -62.34 -34.20 -42.59
N ASN A 351 -62.47 -32.97 -43.12
CA ASN A 351 -63.73 -32.44 -43.67
C ASN A 351 -63.71 -32.32 -45.20
N ASN A 352 -62.85 -33.08 -45.89
CA ASN A 352 -62.64 -32.93 -47.33
C ASN A 352 -63.95 -33.06 -48.14
N GLU A 353 -64.82 -34.00 -47.77
CA GLU A 353 -66.15 -34.17 -48.41
C GLU A 353 -67.10 -32.98 -48.18
N GLU A 354 -67.17 -32.43 -46.97
CA GLU A 354 -68.03 -31.27 -46.66
C GLU A 354 -67.51 -29.98 -47.30
N ILE A 355 -66.19 -29.85 -47.42
CA ILE A 355 -65.53 -28.72 -48.07
C ILE A 355 -65.75 -28.77 -49.59
N GLU A 356 -65.60 -29.94 -50.22
CA GLU A 356 -65.93 -30.15 -51.63
C GLU A 356 -67.40 -29.81 -51.92
N GLU A 357 -68.33 -30.17 -51.03
CA GLU A 357 -69.76 -29.81 -51.14
C GLU A 357 -69.99 -28.29 -51.02
N PHE A 358 -69.31 -27.62 -50.08
CA PHE A 358 -69.40 -26.18 -49.88
C PHE A 358 -68.83 -25.38 -51.07
N VAL A 359 -67.65 -25.76 -51.58
CA VAL A 359 -67.03 -25.13 -52.76
C VAL A 359 -67.91 -25.33 -54.00
N SER A 360 -68.43 -26.54 -54.21
CA SER A 360 -69.37 -26.84 -55.30
C SER A 360 -70.65 -25.98 -55.23
N LYS A 361 -71.20 -25.75 -54.02
CA LYS A 361 -72.35 -24.86 -53.78
C LYS A 361 -72.04 -23.38 -54.01
N ARG A 362 -70.80 -22.95 -53.84
CA ARG A 362 -70.37 -21.56 -54.08
C ARG A 362 -70.12 -21.31 -55.57
N MET A 363 -69.42 -22.22 -56.24
CA MET A 363 -69.13 -22.16 -57.69
C MET A 363 -70.43 -22.12 -58.51
N SER A 364 -71.42 -22.92 -58.13
CA SER A 364 -72.76 -22.91 -58.75
C SER A 364 -73.58 -21.62 -58.52
N LYS A 365 -73.17 -20.74 -57.59
CA LYS A 365 -73.76 -19.40 -57.40
C LYS A 365 -73.06 -18.32 -58.23
N THR A 366 -71.76 -18.47 -58.52
CA THR A 366 -71.00 -17.53 -59.36
C THR A 366 -71.31 -17.70 -60.85
N ASP A 367 -71.72 -18.90 -61.30
CA ASP A 367 -72.16 -19.14 -62.69
C ASP A 367 -73.55 -18.55 -63.03
N LYS A 368 -74.15 -17.76 -62.12
CA LYS A 368 -75.45 -17.09 -62.30
C LYS A 368 -75.36 -15.58 -62.53
N TYR A 369 -74.18 -15.03 -62.81
CA TYR A 369 -74.00 -13.64 -63.24
C TYR A 369 -73.21 -13.52 -64.54
#